data_AF-A0A0R0IG99-F1
#
_entry.id   AF-A0A0R0IG99-F1
#
_cell.length_a   1.000
_cell.length_b   1.000
_cell.length_c   1.000
_cell.angle_alpha   90.00
_cell.angle_beta   90.00
_cell.angle_gamma   90.00
#
_symmetry.space_group_name_H-M   'P 1'
#
loop_
_entity.id
_entity.type
_entity.pdbx_description
1 polymer ?
#
loop_
_entity_poly.entity_id
_entity_poly.type
_entity_poly.pdbx_seq_one_letter_code
_entity_poly.pdbx_strand_id
1 'polypeptide(L)'
;MNDFNEPGSLAPTGLFLAATKYMVIQGEPGAVIRGKKGPGGVTVKKTGAALIIGIYDEPMAPGQCNMVVERLGDYLIEQGL
;
A
#
# COMPACT_ATOMS: atom_id res chain seq x y z
N MET A 1 7.49 -4.25 8.56
CA MET A 1 6.38 -3.36 8.14
C MET A 1 5.30 -3.44 9.20
N ASN A 2 5.56 -2.86 10.37
CA ASN A 2 4.72 -3.05 11.56
C ASN A 2 3.37 -2.35 11.45
N ASP A 3 3.21 -1.44 10.50
CA ASP A 3 2.00 -0.64 10.31
C ASP A 3 0.73 -1.47 10.07
N PHE A 4 0.86 -2.70 9.56
CA PHE A 4 -0.28 -3.62 9.48
C PHE A 4 -0.71 -4.18 10.84
N ASN A 5 0.19 -4.27 11.81
CA ASN A 5 -0.13 -4.73 13.17
C ASN A 5 -0.38 -3.55 14.11
N GLU A 6 0.28 -2.42 13.85
CA GLU A 6 0.22 -1.17 14.61
C GLU A 6 0.01 0.00 13.64
N PRO A 7 -1.26 0.23 13.21
CA PRO A 7 -1.60 1.30 12.27
C PRO A 7 -1.08 2.66 12.73
N GLY A 8 -0.34 3.35 11.86
CA GLY A 8 0.24 4.66 12.13
C GLY A 8 1.72 4.63 12.56
N SER A 9 2.30 3.45 12.81
CA SER A 9 3.74 3.32 13.13
C SER A 9 4.67 3.85 12.04
N LEU A 10 4.23 3.88 10.77
CA LEU A 10 4.99 4.48 9.66
C LEU A 10 4.75 5.98 9.47
N ALA A 11 3.73 6.58 10.10
CA ALA A 11 3.42 7.99 9.90
C ALA A 11 4.57 8.95 10.27
N PRO A 12 5.34 8.74 11.36
CA PRO A 12 6.45 9.63 11.72
C PRO A 12 7.67 9.52 10.80
N THR A 13 7.96 8.31 10.30
CA THR A 13 9.19 8.02 9.54
C THR A 13 8.96 8.11 8.03
N GLY A 14 7.77 7.78 7.56
CA GLY A 14 7.40 7.57 6.16
C GLY A 14 7.57 6.12 5.73
N LEU A 15 6.89 5.77 4.64
CA LEU A 15 7.04 4.46 4.00
C LEU A 15 8.27 4.47 3.08
N PHE A 16 9.24 3.60 3.33
CA PHE A 16 10.43 3.45 2.48
C PHE A 16 10.33 2.20 1.61
N LEU A 17 10.50 2.38 0.30
CA LEU A 17 10.63 1.28 -0.67
C LEU A 17 11.82 1.58 -1.58
N ALA A 18 12.79 0.67 -1.65
CA ALA A 18 14.01 0.82 -2.45
C ALA A 18 14.67 2.21 -2.29
N ALA A 19 14.93 2.63 -1.04
CA ALA A 19 15.47 3.94 -0.65
C ALA A 19 14.59 5.16 -1.01
N THR A 20 13.41 4.96 -1.59
CA THR A 20 12.45 6.02 -1.87
C THR A 20 11.49 6.20 -0.70
N LYS A 21 11.43 7.42 -0.16
CA LYS A 21 10.48 7.83 0.89
C LYS A 21 9.14 8.25 0.28
N TYR A 22 8.06 7.68 0.81
CA TYR A 22 6.68 8.06 0.55
C TYR A 22 6.05 8.61 1.85
N MET A 23 5.27 9.68 1.73
CA MET A 23 4.42 10.15 2.83
C MET A 23 3.27 9.18 3.00
N VAL A 24 3.06 8.66 4.22
CA VAL A 24 1.92 7.79 4.52
C VAL A 24 0.65 8.62 4.45
N ILE A 25 -0.34 8.11 3.73
CA ILE A 25 -1.69 8.68 3.62
C ILE A 25 -2.72 7.67 4.14
N GLN A 26 -3.99 8.08 4.20
CA GLN A 26 -5.06 7.22 4.70
C GLN A 26 -5.15 5.88 3.94
N GLY A 27 -4.83 4.81 4.64
CA GLY A 27 -5.02 3.42 4.21
C GLY A 27 -6.21 2.78 4.92
N GLU A 28 -6.18 1.45 5.00
CA GLU A 28 -7.13 0.63 5.76
C GLU A 28 -6.37 -0.09 6.88
N PRO A 29 -6.71 0.16 8.16
CA PRO A 29 -6.03 -0.46 9.29
C PRO A 29 -5.94 -1.98 9.15
N GLY A 30 -4.72 -2.52 9.17
CA GLY A 30 -4.47 -3.95 9.07
C GLY A 30 -4.57 -4.56 7.66
N ALA A 31 -5.04 -3.82 6.66
CA ALA A 31 -5.27 -4.35 5.31
C ALA A 31 -4.48 -3.62 4.23
N VAL A 32 -4.47 -2.28 4.24
CA VAL A 32 -3.90 -1.46 3.15
C VAL A 32 -3.06 -0.32 3.71
N ILE A 33 -1.82 -0.19 3.25
CA ILE A 33 -0.97 0.98 3.48
C ILE A 33 -0.89 1.75 2.17
N ARG A 34 -1.05 3.08 2.24
CA ARG A 34 -0.94 3.95 1.08
C ARG A 34 0.14 5.00 1.30
N GLY A 35 0.91 5.27 0.26
CA GLY A 35 2.01 6.23 0.27
C GLY A 35 1.92 7.19 -0.92
N LYS A 36 2.33 8.44 -0.72
CA LYS A 36 2.41 9.46 -1.77
C LYS A 36 3.83 10.01 -1.91
N LYS A 37 4.29 10.22 -3.14
CA LYS A 37 5.55 10.90 -3.46
C LYS A 37 5.34 11.79 -4.69
N GLY A 38 5.15 13.09 -4.46
CA GLY A 38 4.86 14.04 -5.54
C GLY A 38 3.59 13.63 -6.31
N PRO A 39 3.65 13.50 -7.65
CA PRO A 39 2.52 13.05 -8.46
C PRO A 39 2.24 11.53 -8.35
N GLY A 40 3.28 10.75 -8.05
CA GLY A 40 3.17 9.31 -7.89
C GLY A 40 2.86 8.87 -6.46
N GLY A 41 2.81 7.55 -6.29
CA GLY A 41 2.56 6.94 -5.00
C GLY A 41 2.66 5.43 -5.03
N VAL A 42 2.24 4.83 -3.93
CA VAL A 42 2.27 3.40 -3.73
C VAL A 42 1.08 2.93 -2.91
N THR A 43 0.57 1.76 -3.26
CA THR A 43 -0.43 1.02 -2.50
C THR A 43 0.15 -0.33 -2.13
N VAL A 44 0.03 -0.71 -0.86
CA VAL A 44 0.48 -1.98 -0.33
C VAL A 44 -0.70 -2.68 0.34
N LYS A 45 -1.15 -3.79 -0.24
CA LYS A 45 -2.22 -4.64 0.30
C LYS A 45 -1.62 -5.87 0.95
N LYS A 46 -2.01 -6.15 2.19
CA LYS A 46 -1.65 -7.37 2.92
C LYS A 46 -2.61 -8.49 2.55
N THR A 47 -2.07 -9.68 2.28
CA THR A 47 -2.83 -10.95 2.21
C THR A 47 -2.44 -11.85 3.39
N GLY A 48 -2.93 -13.09 3.45
CA GLY A 48 -2.58 -14.02 4.52
C GLY A 48 -1.07 -14.34 4.56
N ALA A 49 -0.42 -14.42 3.40
CA ALA A 49 0.95 -14.86 3.23
C ALA A 49 1.81 -13.95 2.32
N ALA A 50 1.25 -12.90 1.73
CA ALA A 50 1.96 -12.02 0.79
C ALA A 50 1.65 -10.53 0.99
N LEU A 51 2.46 -9.71 0.32
CA LEU A 51 2.26 -8.27 0.18
C LEU A 51 2.15 -7.95 -1.31
N ILE A 52 1.04 -7.34 -1.72
CA ILE A 52 0.85 -6.83 -3.08
C ILE A 52 1.22 -5.35 -3.08
N ILE A 53 2.24 -5.01 -3.85
CA ILE A 53 2.78 -3.66 -3.95
C ILE A 53 2.51 -3.13 -5.36
N GLY A 54 1.76 -2.04 -5.46
CA GLY A 54 1.61 -1.29 -6.71
C GLY A 54 2.20 0.10 -6.56
N ILE A 55 3.13 0.45 -7.44
CA ILE A 55 3.72 1.79 -7.54
C ILE A 55 3.14 2.44 -8.80
N TYR A 56 2.73 3.69 -8.69
CA TYR A 56 2.19 4.46 -9.81
C TYR A 56 2.88 5.81 -9.91
N ASP A 57 2.85 6.36 -11.12
CA ASP A 57 3.24 7.72 -11.44
C ASP A 57 2.18 8.35 -12.36
N GLU A 58 2.27 9.64 -12.63
CA GLU A 58 1.40 10.31 -13.60
C GLU A 58 1.44 9.62 -14.98
N PRO A 59 0.30 9.53 -15.71
CA PRO A 59 -0.99 10.15 -15.43
C PRO A 59 -1.95 9.28 -14.58
N MET A 60 -1.45 8.20 -13.95
CA MET A 60 -2.31 7.30 -13.19
C MET A 60 -2.78 7.96 -11.88
N ALA A 61 -4.09 7.94 -11.65
CA ALA A 61 -4.67 8.43 -10.41
C ALA A 61 -4.46 7.42 -9.26
N PRO A 62 -4.33 7.87 -7.99
CA PRO A 62 -4.17 6.99 -6.84
C PRO A 62 -5.27 5.91 -6.73
N GLY A 63 -6.51 6.26 -7.07
CA GLY A 63 -7.65 5.34 -7.04
C GLY A 63 -7.55 4.20 -8.06
N GLN A 64 -6.86 4.41 -9.20
CA GLN A 64 -6.63 3.35 -10.18
C GLN A 64 -5.64 2.33 -9.64
N CYS A 65 -4.55 2.78 -8.99
CA CYS A 65 -3.59 1.89 -8.35
C CYS A 65 -4.24 1.08 -7.22
N ASN A 66 -5.01 1.75 -6.35
CA ASN A 66 -5.78 1.09 -5.28
C ASN A 66 -6.68 -0.03 -5.83
N MET A 67 -7.46 0.27 -6.87
CA MET A 67 -8.39 -0.69 -7.45
C MET A 67 -7.68 -1.97 -7.94
N VAL A 68 -6.53 -1.84 -8.60
CA VAL A 68 -5.79 -3.00 -9.11
C VAL A 68 -5.15 -3.81 -7.98
N VAL A 69 -4.46 -3.13 -7.06
CA VAL A 69 -3.71 -3.77 -5.97
C VAL A 69 -4.65 -4.46 -4.99
N GLU A 70 -5.73 -3.79 -4.61
CA GLU A 70 -6.67 -4.30 -3.61
C GLU A 70 -7.48 -5.47 -4.17
N ARG A 71 -7.98 -5.38 -5.41
CA ARG A 71 -8.71 -6.50 -6.05
C ARG A 71 -7.85 -7.76 -6.19
N LEU A 72 -6.57 -7.61 -6.56
CA LEU A 72 -5.68 -8.76 -6.63
C LEU A 72 -5.43 -9.35 -5.25
N GLY A 73 -5.22 -8.51 -4.23
CA GLY A 73 -5.04 -8.98 -2.86
C GLY A 73 -6.28 -9.68 -2.30
N ASP A 74 -7.48 -9.16 -2.56
CA ASP A 74 -8.74 -9.78 -2.15
C ASP A 74 -8.91 -11.15 -2.81
N TYR A 75 -8.64 -11.26 -4.11
CA TYR A 75 -8.64 -12.55 -4.81
C TYR A 75 -7.65 -13.55 -4.18
N LEU A 76 -6.43 -13.14 -3.85
CA LEU A 76 -5.45 -14.01 -3.21
C LEU A 76 -5.90 -14.46 -1.81
N ILE A 77 -6.51 -13.57 -1.02
CA ILE A 77 -7.10 -13.91 0.28
C ILE A 77 -8.20 -14.96 0.12
N GLU A 78 -9.08 -14.80 -0.90
CA GLU A 78 -10.13 -15.78 -1.21
C GLU A 78 -9.56 -17.15 -1.61
N GLN A 79 -8.38 -17.19 -2.26
CA GLN A 79 -7.66 -18.43 -2.57
C GLN A 79 -6.90 -19.03 -1.36
N GLY A 80 -7.00 -18.41 -0.18
CA GLY A 80 -6.31 -18.86 1.04
C GLY A 80 -4.84 -18.45 1.12
N LEU A 81 -4.44 -17.42 0.38
CA LEU A 81 -3.09 -16.83 0.36
C LEU A 81 -3.01 -15.48 1.07
#